data_AF-A0A7Y8CWX0-F1
#
_entry.id   AF-A0A7Y8CWX0-F1
#
_cell.length_a   1.000
_cell.length_b   1.000
_cell.length_c   1.000
_cell.angle_alpha   90.00
_cell.angle_beta   90.00
_cell.angle_gamma   90.00
#
_symmetry.space_group_name_H-M   'P 1'
#
loop_
_entity.id
_entity.type
_entity.pdbx_description
1 polymer ?
#
loop_
_entity_poly.entity_id
_entity_poly.type
_entity_poly.pdbx_seq_one_letter_code
_entity_poly.pdbx_strand_id
1 'polypeptide(L)'
;MDKALTDLAVVAEMLRVERARVWDGIKAFEKFLIDQAGELGFVAQSDMVILEEYFDQEDEQVGHVEGRLFFNGKRLVLFSENVPENSSDPEKHFLRDLSVQWLKRIGEPEILHSVAKDLAVKIKADVEHTRKIAENLARYLTVQIAKTDEDISAELSDDQALLHLWLECHSTRRTKPQDSVRSGALLLESTFKRCLKKLGHSGYSDYNMGHSIGALNSIFHDRGFQETYTGQMLAAAVKMCGSIGTTRNKKANVHGHDEDFVPPTEDLALLMSHMSGSISVYVRKQVELVLESDKNQ
;
A
#
# COMPACT_ATOMS: atom_id res chain seq x y z
N MET A 1 -25.26 69.09 5.60
CA MET A 1 -25.49 67.63 5.56
C MET A 1 -25.70 67.21 7.01
N ASP A 2 -26.86 66.63 7.32
CA ASP A 2 -27.33 66.41 8.69
C ASP A 2 -26.42 65.44 9.46
N LYS A 3 -26.09 65.76 10.72
CA LYS A 3 -25.20 64.95 11.58
C LYS A 3 -25.72 63.50 11.70
N ALA A 4 -27.04 63.33 11.76
CA ALA A 4 -27.67 62.01 11.82
C ALA A 4 -27.42 61.15 10.56
N LEU A 5 -27.38 61.77 9.37
CA LEU A 5 -27.09 61.06 8.13
C LEU A 5 -25.62 60.64 8.04
N THR A 6 -24.72 61.49 8.54
CA THR A 6 -23.29 61.18 8.63
C THR A 6 -23.03 60.04 9.62
N ASP A 7 -23.64 60.09 10.81
CA ASP A 7 -23.50 59.06 11.84
C ASP A 7 -24.06 57.70 11.35
N LEU A 8 -25.21 57.71 10.67
CA LEU A 8 -25.77 56.51 10.04
C LEU A 8 -24.82 55.93 8.98
N ALA A 9 -24.23 56.78 8.13
CA ALA A 9 -23.30 56.34 7.10
C ALA A 9 -22.06 55.66 7.71
N VAL A 10 -21.51 56.21 8.79
CA VAL A 10 -20.36 55.63 9.51
C VAL A 10 -20.72 54.28 10.12
N VAL A 11 -21.83 54.18 10.85
CA VAL A 11 -22.26 52.91 11.48
C VAL A 11 -22.59 51.84 10.44
N ALA A 12 -23.24 52.22 9.33
CA ALA A 12 -23.51 51.31 8.24
C ALA A 12 -22.22 50.75 7.62
N GLU A 13 -21.21 51.60 7.43
CA GLU A 13 -19.93 51.17 6.90
C GLU A 13 -19.16 50.25 7.86
N MET A 14 -19.14 50.57 9.15
CA MET A 14 -18.58 49.69 10.18
C MET A 14 -19.24 48.30 10.14
N LEU A 15 -20.57 48.25 10.03
CA LEU A 15 -21.30 46.99 9.94
C LEU A 15 -20.95 46.21 8.66
N ARG A 16 -20.76 46.88 7.52
CA ARG A 16 -20.31 46.21 6.28
C ARG A 16 -18.93 45.58 6.45
N VAL A 17 -17.99 46.30 7.07
CA VAL A 17 -16.64 45.79 7.35
C VAL A 17 -16.67 44.57 8.26
N GLU A 18 -17.40 44.61 9.38
CA GLU A 18 -17.47 43.46 10.30
C GLU A 18 -18.18 42.25 9.65
N ARG A 19 -19.20 42.47 8.81
CA ARG A 19 -19.84 41.39 8.05
C ARG A 19 -18.87 40.72 7.07
N ALA A 20 -18.04 41.50 6.39
CA ALA A 20 -17.01 40.97 5.50
C ALA A 20 -15.99 40.10 6.27
N ARG A 21 -15.59 40.53 7.48
CA ARG A 21 -14.67 39.75 8.32
C ARG A 21 -15.22 38.39 8.73
N VAL A 22 -16.51 38.30 9.08
CA VAL A 22 -17.16 37.01 9.39
C VAL A 22 -17.09 36.08 8.17
N TRP A 23 -17.44 36.60 6.99
CA TRP A 23 -17.38 35.84 5.75
C TRP A 23 -15.97 35.34 5.41
N ASP A 24 -14.98 36.22 5.51
CA ASP A 24 -13.58 35.88 5.25
C ASP A 24 -13.05 34.86 6.27
N GLY A 25 -13.47 34.96 7.53
CA GLY A 25 -13.15 33.98 8.58
C GLY A 25 -13.69 32.59 8.26
N ILE A 26 -14.96 32.49 7.86
CA ILE A 26 -15.58 31.20 7.49
C ILE A 26 -14.90 30.61 6.24
N LYS A 27 -14.56 31.44 5.24
CA LYS A 27 -13.80 31.00 4.06
C LYS A 27 -12.40 30.51 4.41
N ALA A 28 -11.69 31.21 5.29
CA ALA A 28 -10.38 30.78 5.75
C ALA A 28 -10.46 29.44 6.49
N PHE A 29 -11.51 29.25 7.30
CA PHE A 29 -11.77 27.98 7.96
C PHE A 29 -12.12 26.85 6.98
N GLU A 30 -12.97 27.09 5.98
CA GLU A 30 -13.24 26.11 4.91
C GLU A 30 -11.94 25.70 4.21
N LYS A 31 -11.11 26.67 3.82
CA LYS A 31 -9.83 26.41 3.19
C LYS A 31 -8.92 25.57 4.09
N PHE A 32 -8.86 25.89 5.38
CA PHE A 32 -8.11 25.10 6.35
C PHE A 32 -8.59 23.64 6.37
N LEU A 33 -9.90 23.37 6.39
CA LEU A 33 -10.42 22.00 6.35
C LEU A 33 -10.03 21.27 5.06
N ILE A 34 -10.08 21.95 3.91
CA ILE A 34 -9.67 21.41 2.61
C ILE A 34 -8.18 21.05 2.63
N ASP A 35 -7.34 21.97 3.11
CA ASP A 35 -5.88 21.77 3.17
C ASP A 35 -5.50 20.61 4.10
N GLN A 36 -6.28 20.35 5.17
CA GLN A 36 -5.99 19.27 6.12
C GLN A 36 -6.60 17.92 5.71
N ALA A 37 -7.76 17.89 5.06
CA ALA A 37 -8.52 16.65 4.87
C ALA A 37 -9.15 16.45 3.48
N GLY A 38 -9.02 17.42 2.56
CA GLY A 38 -9.74 17.39 1.29
C GLY A 38 -9.36 16.22 0.38
N GLU A 39 -8.08 15.85 0.35
CA GLU A 39 -7.59 14.70 -0.42
C GLU A 39 -7.83 13.35 0.29
N LEU A 40 -8.14 13.39 1.58
CA LEU A 40 -8.34 12.21 2.40
C LEU A 40 -9.77 11.66 2.34
N GLY A 41 -10.69 12.38 1.68
CA GLY A 41 -12.07 11.94 1.48
C GLY A 41 -12.94 11.94 2.74
N PHE A 42 -12.50 12.57 3.82
CA PHE A 42 -13.28 12.65 5.05
C PHE A 42 -14.38 13.71 4.97
N VAL A 43 -15.48 13.41 5.65
CA VAL A 43 -16.60 14.32 5.84
C VAL A 43 -16.82 14.57 7.34
N ALA A 44 -17.23 15.78 7.68
CA ALA A 44 -17.46 16.18 9.06
C ALA A 44 -18.71 17.03 9.20
N GLN A 45 -19.29 17.03 10.39
CA GLN A 45 -20.46 17.85 10.71
C GLN A 45 -20.25 18.62 12.01
N SER A 46 -20.91 19.78 12.12
CA SER A 46 -20.96 20.54 13.35
C SER A 46 -21.99 19.95 14.32
N ASP A 47 -21.93 20.45 15.56
CA ASP A 47 -23.05 20.44 16.47
C ASP A 47 -24.23 21.24 15.87
N MET A 48 -25.44 20.99 16.39
CA MET A 48 -26.65 21.70 15.95
C MET A 48 -26.57 23.17 16.35
N VAL A 49 -27.00 24.06 15.45
CA VAL A 49 -27.12 25.50 15.68
C VAL A 49 -28.54 25.97 15.41
N ILE A 50 -29.09 26.78 16.31
CA ILE A 50 -30.36 27.48 16.08
C ILE A 50 -30.08 28.72 15.23
N LEU A 51 -30.60 28.74 14.01
CA LEU A 51 -30.37 29.78 13.01
C LEU A 51 -31.35 30.94 13.13
N GLU A 52 -32.61 30.63 13.47
CA GLU A 52 -33.71 31.59 13.59
C GLU A 52 -34.78 31.04 14.54
N GLU A 53 -35.46 31.90 15.29
CA GLU A 53 -36.52 31.52 16.24
C GLU A 53 -37.81 32.25 15.87
N TYR A 54 -38.94 31.55 16.00
CA TYR A 54 -40.27 32.07 15.73
C TYR A 54 -41.05 32.21 17.02
N PHE A 55 -41.62 33.40 17.24
CA PHE A 55 -42.40 33.75 18.43
C PHE A 55 -43.82 34.11 18.03
N ASP A 56 -44.80 33.80 18.89
CA ASP A 56 -46.19 34.19 18.69
C ASP A 56 -46.49 35.61 19.20
N GLN A 57 -47.78 35.95 19.28
CA GLN A 57 -48.24 37.27 19.72
C GLN A 57 -48.07 37.49 21.23
N GLU A 58 -47.81 36.42 22.00
CA GLU A 58 -47.58 36.45 23.44
C GLU A 58 -46.08 36.36 23.80
N ASP A 59 -45.19 36.44 22.79
CA ASP A 59 -43.73 36.29 22.90
C ASP A 59 -43.30 34.87 23.34
N GLU A 60 -44.15 33.87 23.10
CA GLU A 60 -43.82 32.46 23.32
C GLU A 60 -43.16 31.85 22.07
N GLN A 61 -42.06 31.10 22.26
CA GLN A 61 -41.38 30.42 21.17
C GLN A 61 -42.25 29.28 20.60
N VAL A 62 -42.69 29.44 19.36
CA VAL A 62 -43.56 28.47 18.66
C VAL A 62 -42.81 27.60 17.65
N GLY A 63 -41.58 27.97 17.31
CA GLY A 63 -40.73 27.20 16.41
C GLY A 63 -39.34 27.79 16.24
N HIS A 64 -38.50 27.11 15.46
CA HIS A 64 -37.19 27.61 15.07
C HIS A 64 -36.69 26.92 13.80
N VAL A 65 -35.68 27.53 13.17
CA VAL A 65 -34.87 26.90 12.14
C VAL A 65 -33.60 26.41 12.81
N GLU A 66 -33.35 25.10 12.79
CA GLU A 66 -32.06 24.55 13.18
C GLU A 66 -31.21 24.22 11.96
N GLY A 67 -29.90 24.16 12.15
CA GLY A 67 -28.99 23.73 11.09
C GLY A 67 -27.71 23.07 11.58
N ARG A 68 -27.01 22.46 10.62
CA ARG A 68 -25.71 21.81 10.81
C ARG A 68 -24.78 22.17 9.66
N LEU A 69 -23.59 22.66 10.00
CA LEU A 69 -22.52 22.81 9.02
C LEU A 69 -21.95 21.45 8.69
N PHE A 70 -21.78 21.18 7.41
CA PHE A 70 -21.24 19.93 6.90
C PHE A 70 -20.06 20.20 5.97
N PHE A 71 -18.90 19.66 6.32
CA PHE A 71 -17.75 19.59 5.44
C PHE A 71 -17.81 18.31 4.62
N ASN A 72 -17.94 18.42 3.30
CA ASN A 72 -18.10 17.26 2.41
C ASN A 72 -16.78 16.77 1.79
N GLY A 73 -15.64 17.12 2.37
CA GLY A 73 -14.31 16.86 1.79
C GLY A 73 -13.88 17.88 0.74
N LYS A 74 -14.75 18.80 0.31
CA LYS A 74 -14.42 19.82 -0.70
C LYS A 74 -14.82 21.24 -0.30
N ARG A 75 -15.82 21.38 0.56
CA ARG A 75 -16.37 22.66 1.03
C ARG A 75 -17.31 22.46 2.21
N LEU A 76 -17.67 23.56 2.85
CA LEU A 76 -18.74 23.65 3.82
C LEU A 76 -20.08 23.92 3.12
N VAL A 77 -21.10 23.23 3.60
CA VAL A 77 -22.50 23.45 3.25
C VAL A 77 -23.32 23.47 4.53
N LEU A 78 -24.37 24.26 4.58
CA LEU A 78 -25.31 24.26 5.70
C LEU A 78 -26.53 23.42 5.31
N PHE A 79 -26.92 22.51 6.18
CA PHE A 79 -28.23 21.87 6.11
C PHE A 79 -29.13 22.46 7.19
N SER A 80 -30.38 22.77 6.88
CA SER A 80 -31.33 23.34 7.84
C SER A 80 -32.72 22.72 7.75
N GLU A 81 -33.42 22.73 8.88
CA GLU A 81 -34.76 22.16 9.05
C GLU A 81 -35.62 23.11 9.90
N ASN A 82 -36.93 23.14 9.62
CA ASN A 82 -37.90 23.90 10.39
C ASN A 82 -38.53 23.02 11.47
N VAL A 83 -38.50 23.48 12.71
CA VAL A 83 -39.08 22.77 13.86
C VAL A 83 -40.30 23.55 14.36
N PRO A 84 -41.49 22.92 14.52
CA PRO A 84 -41.77 21.47 14.47
C PRO A 84 -42.17 20.89 13.10
N GLU A 85 -42.20 21.68 12.02
CA GLU A 85 -42.65 21.26 10.68
C GLU A 85 -41.66 20.33 9.95
N ASN A 86 -41.45 19.11 10.46
CA ASN A 86 -40.58 18.09 9.84
C ASN A 86 -41.31 17.26 8.77
N SER A 87 -41.75 17.88 7.67
CA SER A 87 -42.37 17.16 6.54
C SER A 87 -41.47 16.96 5.31
N SER A 88 -40.25 17.53 5.30
CA SER A 88 -39.32 17.45 4.16
C SER A 88 -37.89 17.14 4.59
N ASP A 89 -37.08 16.64 3.64
CA ASP A 89 -35.63 16.50 3.79
C ASP A 89 -34.98 17.86 4.16
N PRO A 90 -33.86 17.87 4.92
CA PRO A 90 -33.12 19.09 5.24
C PRO A 90 -32.76 19.89 4.00
N GLU A 91 -33.03 21.19 4.04
CA GLU A 91 -32.70 22.10 2.95
C GLU A 91 -31.19 22.37 2.93
N LYS A 92 -30.59 22.28 1.75
CA LYS A 92 -29.15 22.48 1.56
C LYS A 92 -28.85 23.89 1.07
N HIS A 93 -28.00 24.59 1.80
CA HIS A 93 -27.57 25.94 1.48
C HIS A 93 -26.05 26.03 1.28
N PHE A 94 -25.63 26.74 0.24
CA PHE A 94 -24.23 27.13 0.10
C PHE A 94 -23.95 28.39 0.92
N LEU A 95 -22.75 28.49 1.47
CA LEU A 95 -22.36 29.61 2.33
C LEU A 95 -22.65 30.99 1.71
N ARG A 96 -22.47 31.12 0.39
CA ARG A 96 -22.67 32.39 -0.35
C ARG A 96 -24.12 32.85 -0.42
N ASP A 97 -25.05 31.91 -0.22
CA ASP A 97 -26.49 32.13 -0.35
C ASP A 97 -27.14 32.36 1.03
N LEU A 98 -26.35 32.36 2.11
CA LEU A 98 -26.84 32.50 3.48
C LEU A 98 -27.12 33.95 3.87
N SER A 99 -28.14 34.13 4.70
CA SER A 99 -28.40 35.41 5.36
C SER A 99 -27.23 35.79 6.28
N VAL A 100 -27.04 37.09 6.49
CA VAL A 100 -25.97 37.57 7.38
C VAL A 100 -26.16 37.09 8.82
N GLN A 101 -27.41 36.95 9.28
CA GLN A 101 -27.68 36.45 10.64
C GLN A 101 -27.26 34.99 10.77
N TRP A 102 -27.58 34.16 9.77
CA TRP A 102 -27.16 32.77 9.75
C TRP A 102 -25.64 32.65 9.68
N LEU A 103 -24.96 33.46 8.83
CA LEU A 103 -23.50 33.51 8.77
C LEU A 103 -22.85 33.82 10.13
N LYS A 104 -23.44 34.71 10.93
CA LYS A 104 -22.95 34.99 12.27
C LYS A 104 -23.07 33.77 13.19
N ARG A 105 -24.23 33.11 13.18
CA ARG A 105 -24.49 31.90 14.00
C ARG A 105 -23.53 30.77 13.66
N ILE A 106 -23.40 30.44 12.38
CA ILE A 106 -22.51 29.35 11.95
C ILE A 106 -21.02 29.72 12.08
N GLY A 107 -20.70 31.01 12.13
CA GLY A 107 -19.36 31.54 12.33
C GLY A 107 -18.93 31.59 13.80
N GLU A 108 -19.80 31.23 14.75
CA GLU A 108 -19.44 31.14 16.16
C GLU A 108 -18.31 30.11 16.35
N PRO A 109 -17.26 30.42 17.15
CA PRO A 109 -16.09 29.55 17.27
C PRO A 109 -16.42 28.13 17.73
N GLU A 110 -17.45 27.96 18.56
CA GLU A 110 -17.90 26.66 19.06
C GLU A 110 -18.40 25.75 17.93
N ILE A 111 -19.18 26.32 17.00
CA ILE A 111 -19.72 25.60 15.84
C ILE A 111 -18.57 25.21 14.90
N LEU A 112 -17.67 26.14 14.55
CA LEU A 112 -16.53 25.83 13.69
C LEU A 112 -15.60 24.79 14.35
N HIS A 113 -15.36 24.90 15.65
CA HIS A 113 -14.55 23.94 16.40
C HIS A 113 -15.18 22.55 16.42
N SER A 114 -16.51 22.45 16.52
CA SER A 114 -17.21 21.15 16.49
C SER A 114 -16.98 20.40 15.17
N VAL A 115 -16.98 21.10 14.02
CA VAL A 115 -16.64 20.50 12.71
C VAL A 115 -15.22 19.95 12.72
N ALA A 116 -14.25 20.75 13.19
CA ALA A 116 -12.85 20.34 13.24
C ALA A 116 -12.64 19.14 14.19
N LYS A 117 -13.36 19.13 15.31
CA LYS A 117 -13.33 18.04 16.30
C LYS A 117 -13.89 16.74 15.73
N ASP A 118 -15.07 16.78 15.09
CA ASP A 118 -15.67 15.62 14.43
C ASP A 118 -14.74 15.05 13.34
N LEU A 119 -14.16 15.93 12.52
CA LEU A 119 -13.18 15.55 11.50
C LEU A 119 -11.96 14.84 12.12
N ALA A 120 -11.38 15.41 13.17
CA ALA A 120 -10.20 14.85 13.84
C ALA A 120 -10.49 13.47 14.46
N VAL A 121 -11.67 13.27 15.06
CA VAL A 121 -12.09 11.97 15.60
C VAL A 121 -12.16 10.92 14.50
N LYS A 122 -12.77 11.26 13.36
CA LYS A 122 -12.90 10.35 12.22
C LYS A 122 -11.54 9.99 11.60
N ILE A 123 -10.68 10.99 11.38
CA ILE A 123 -9.31 10.76 10.87
C ILE A 123 -8.52 9.87 11.83
N LYS A 124 -8.58 10.13 13.15
CA LYS A 124 -7.86 9.33 14.15
C LYS A 124 -8.34 7.88 14.17
N ALA A 125 -9.65 7.65 14.05
CA ALA A 125 -10.21 6.31 13.99
C ALA A 125 -9.71 5.55 12.74
N ASP A 126 -9.65 6.22 11.59
CA ASP A 126 -9.17 5.62 10.36
C ASP A 126 -7.66 5.34 10.38
N VAL A 127 -6.86 6.24 10.95
CA VAL A 127 -5.41 6.01 11.16
C VAL A 127 -5.18 4.73 11.97
N GLU A 128 -5.91 4.55 13.07
CA GLU A 128 -5.76 3.36 13.92
C GLU A 128 -6.20 2.09 13.20
N HIS A 129 -7.31 2.15 12.46
CA HIS A 129 -7.80 1.03 11.67
C HIS A 129 -6.83 0.64 10.54
N THR A 130 -6.36 1.62 9.77
CA THR A 130 -5.39 1.44 8.68
C THR A 130 -4.07 0.90 9.20
N ARG A 131 -3.57 1.40 10.33
CA ARG A 131 -2.37 0.88 11.01
C ARG A 131 -2.52 -0.60 11.34
N LYS A 132 -3.64 -0.98 11.96
CA LYS A 132 -3.93 -2.39 12.29
C LYS A 132 -4.00 -3.28 11.05
N ILE A 133 -4.59 -2.81 9.96
CA ILE A 133 -4.62 -3.54 8.68
C ILE A 133 -3.19 -3.74 8.14
N ALA A 134 -2.39 -2.68 8.12
CA ALA A 134 -1.01 -2.74 7.64
C ALA A 134 -0.15 -3.73 8.46
N GLU A 135 -0.25 -3.69 9.79
CA GLU A 135 0.42 -4.64 10.69
C GLU A 135 -0.01 -6.09 10.41
N ASN A 136 -1.31 -6.33 10.19
CA ASN A 136 -1.82 -7.66 9.85
C ASN A 136 -1.33 -8.16 8.50
N LEU A 137 -1.28 -7.30 7.48
CA LEU A 137 -0.76 -7.64 6.15
C LEU A 137 0.74 -7.96 6.22
N ALA A 138 1.52 -7.14 6.94
CA ALA A 138 2.95 -7.39 7.13
C ALA A 138 3.21 -8.73 7.84
N ARG A 139 2.41 -9.04 8.88
CA ARG A 139 2.47 -10.33 9.58
C ARG A 139 2.08 -11.49 8.67
N TYR A 140 1.01 -11.36 7.90
CA TYR A 140 0.59 -12.37 6.93
C TYR A 140 1.70 -12.66 5.91
N LEU A 141 2.30 -11.62 5.33
CA LEU A 141 3.40 -11.77 4.39
C LEU A 141 4.62 -12.45 5.04
N THR A 142 4.97 -12.08 6.28
CA THR A 142 6.04 -12.72 7.04
C THR A 142 5.80 -14.22 7.21
N VAL A 143 4.56 -14.62 7.53
CA VAL A 143 4.17 -16.04 7.66
C VAL A 143 4.25 -16.77 6.32
N GLN A 144 3.81 -16.15 5.21
CA GLN A 144 3.91 -16.78 3.88
C GLN A 144 5.37 -16.96 3.43
N ILE A 145 6.22 -15.97 3.73
CA ILE A 145 7.67 -16.08 3.49
C ILE A 145 8.24 -17.26 4.29
N ALA A 146 7.99 -17.29 5.60
CA ALA A 146 8.49 -18.36 6.48
C ALA A 146 8.03 -19.75 6.04
N LYS A 147 6.76 -19.89 5.61
CA LYS A 147 6.25 -21.16 5.08
C LYS A 147 6.97 -21.58 3.81
N THR A 148 7.21 -20.65 2.88
CA THR A 148 8.01 -20.92 1.68
C THR A 148 9.42 -21.38 2.05
N ASP A 149 10.01 -20.77 3.07
CA ASP A 149 11.34 -21.13 3.55
C ASP A 149 11.39 -22.53 4.18
N GLU A 150 10.37 -22.87 4.98
CA GLU A 150 10.20 -24.20 5.59
C GLU A 150 10.03 -25.28 4.51
N ASP A 151 9.15 -25.04 3.53
CA ASP A 151 8.89 -25.98 2.43
C ASP A 151 10.17 -26.26 1.62
N ILE A 152 10.93 -25.21 1.25
CA ILE A 152 12.22 -25.38 0.55
C ILE A 152 13.24 -26.12 1.42
N SER A 153 13.34 -25.77 2.71
CA SER A 153 14.30 -26.40 3.62
C SER A 153 14.00 -27.90 3.81
N ALA A 154 12.72 -28.27 3.92
CA ALA A 154 12.29 -29.65 4.05
C ALA A 154 12.66 -30.47 2.79
N GLU A 155 12.42 -29.92 1.61
CA GLU A 155 12.72 -30.55 0.32
C GLU A 155 14.22 -30.64 0.01
N LEU A 156 15.06 -29.83 0.67
CA LEU A 156 16.52 -29.89 0.56
C LEU A 156 17.19 -30.69 1.69
N SER A 157 16.43 -31.20 2.67
CA SER A 157 16.97 -31.82 3.88
C SER A 157 17.78 -33.10 3.64
N ASP A 158 17.53 -33.79 2.52
CA ASP A 158 18.25 -34.98 2.09
C ASP A 158 19.63 -34.69 1.47
N ASP A 159 19.92 -33.43 1.11
CA ASP A 159 21.23 -32.99 0.62
C ASP A 159 21.78 -31.81 1.43
N GLN A 160 22.57 -32.14 2.45
CA GLN A 160 23.11 -31.16 3.41
C GLN A 160 23.92 -30.02 2.78
N ALA A 161 24.57 -30.26 1.63
CA ALA A 161 25.30 -29.21 0.95
C ALA A 161 24.36 -28.20 0.26
N LEU A 162 23.27 -28.69 -0.34
CA LEU A 162 22.24 -27.82 -0.91
C LEU A 162 21.48 -27.08 0.19
N LEU A 163 21.15 -27.75 1.29
CA LEU A 163 20.52 -27.12 2.45
C LEU A 163 21.40 -25.99 3.02
N HIS A 164 22.71 -26.23 3.16
CA HIS A 164 23.64 -25.19 3.63
C HIS A 164 23.65 -23.97 2.70
N LEU A 165 23.77 -24.17 1.38
CA LEU A 165 23.74 -23.08 0.40
C LEU A 165 22.41 -22.31 0.43
N TRP A 166 21.30 -23.01 0.63
CA TRP A 166 19.99 -22.41 0.83
C TRP A 166 19.94 -21.54 2.09
N LEU A 167 20.39 -22.06 3.24
CA LEU A 167 20.41 -21.32 4.50
C LEU A 167 21.33 -20.09 4.44
N GLU A 168 22.47 -20.19 3.76
CA GLU A 168 23.37 -19.07 3.52
C GLU A 168 22.72 -18.00 2.63
N CYS A 169 22.10 -18.42 1.52
CA CYS A 169 21.34 -17.55 0.64
C CYS A 169 20.21 -16.84 1.38
N HIS A 170 19.46 -17.58 2.20
CA HIS A 170 18.33 -17.07 2.95
C HIS A 170 18.77 -16.09 4.05
N SER A 171 19.72 -16.48 4.92
CA SER A 171 20.12 -15.70 6.10
C SER A 171 20.79 -14.36 5.76
N THR A 172 21.41 -14.24 4.59
CA THR A 172 22.12 -13.04 4.15
C THR A 172 21.23 -12.03 3.42
N ARG A 173 19.98 -12.36 3.06
CA ARG A 173 19.12 -11.51 2.21
C ARG A 173 18.88 -10.10 2.73
N ARG A 174 18.86 -9.92 4.05
CA ARG A 174 18.65 -8.61 4.70
C ARG A 174 19.94 -7.86 4.95
N THR A 175 20.96 -8.56 5.43
CA THR A 175 22.20 -7.96 5.92
C THR A 175 23.24 -7.78 4.82
N LYS A 176 23.24 -8.68 3.83
CA LYS A 176 24.15 -8.67 2.67
C LYS A 176 23.40 -9.17 1.42
N PRO A 177 22.48 -8.37 0.84
CA PRO A 177 21.69 -8.74 -0.33
C PRO A 177 22.52 -9.31 -1.50
N GLN A 178 23.72 -8.78 -1.73
CA GLN A 178 24.66 -9.28 -2.74
C GLN A 178 25.12 -10.72 -2.48
N ASP A 179 25.38 -11.08 -1.23
CA ASP A 179 25.81 -12.43 -0.85
C ASP A 179 24.66 -13.41 -1.02
N SER A 180 23.43 -12.99 -0.70
CA SER A 180 22.22 -13.79 -0.94
C SER A 180 22.05 -14.14 -2.42
N VAL A 181 22.19 -13.15 -3.33
CA VAL A 181 22.13 -13.39 -4.78
C VAL A 181 23.25 -14.33 -5.25
N ARG A 182 24.47 -14.16 -4.71
CA ARG A 182 25.61 -15.03 -5.02
C ARG A 182 25.33 -16.47 -4.60
N SER A 183 24.91 -16.68 -3.35
CA SER A 183 24.65 -18.01 -2.80
C SER A 183 23.44 -18.68 -3.47
N GLY A 184 22.43 -17.92 -3.91
CA GLY A 184 21.32 -18.44 -4.72
C GLY A 184 21.77 -18.99 -6.08
N ALA A 185 22.66 -18.27 -6.77
CA ALA A 185 23.24 -18.78 -8.01
C ALA A 185 24.14 -20.02 -7.80
N LEU A 186 24.90 -20.05 -6.70
CA LEU A 186 25.72 -21.22 -6.32
C LEU A 186 24.85 -22.43 -5.94
N LEU A 187 23.72 -22.21 -5.28
CA LEU A 187 22.72 -23.23 -4.97
C LEU A 187 22.21 -23.89 -6.26
N LEU A 188 21.82 -23.08 -7.25
CA LEU A 188 21.36 -23.56 -8.55
C LEU A 188 22.45 -24.35 -9.29
N GLU A 189 23.66 -23.78 -9.40
CA GLU A 189 24.79 -24.46 -10.06
C GLU A 189 25.09 -25.82 -9.40
N SER A 190 25.15 -25.85 -8.07
CA SER A 190 25.38 -27.08 -7.30
C SER A 190 24.25 -28.08 -7.49
N THR A 191 23.00 -27.61 -7.55
CA THR A 191 21.82 -28.45 -7.79
C THR A 191 21.93 -29.11 -9.15
N PHE A 192 22.25 -28.35 -10.21
CA PHE A 192 22.35 -28.90 -11.55
C PHE A 192 23.48 -29.92 -11.70
N LYS A 193 24.65 -29.67 -11.11
CA LYS A 193 25.75 -30.64 -11.09
C LYS A 193 25.36 -31.94 -10.40
N ARG A 194 24.62 -31.86 -9.29
CA ARG A 194 24.12 -33.05 -8.57
C ARG A 194 23.06 -33.80 -9.37
N CYS A 195 22.16 -33.10 -10.03
CA CYS A 195 21.19 -33.68 -10.95
C CYS A 195 21.88 -34.41 -12.12
N LEU A 196 22.88 -33.81 -12.75
CA LEU A 196 23.68 -34.45 -13.81
C LEU A 196 24.39 -35.70 -13.31
N LYS A 197 24.98 -35.65 -12.10
CA LYS A 197 25.57 -36.82 -11.45
C LYS A 197 24.56 -37.95 -11.28
N LYS A 198 23.36 -37.65 -10.76
CA LYS A 198 22.29 -38.64 -10.56
C LYS A 198 21.85 -39.29 -11.87
N LEU A 199 21.85 -38.54 -12.97
CA LEU A 199 21.51 -39.03 -14.32
C LEU A 199 22.67 -39.76 -15.02
N GLY A 200 23.82 -39.95 -14.36
CA GLY A 200 24.97 -40.66 -14.92
C GLY A 200 25.78 -39.87 -15.95
N HIS A 201 25.55 -38.56 -16.08
CA HIS A 201 26.34 -37.71 -16.98
C HIS A 201 27.77 -37.55 -16.44
N SER A 202 28.78 -37.56 -17.31
CA SER A 202 30.19 -37.40 -16.95
C SER A 202 30.74 -36.04 -17.38
N GLY A 203 31.86 -35.59 -16.79
CA GLY A 203 32.52 -34.33 -17.17
C GLY A 203 31.84 -33.05 -16.67
N TYR A 204 30.85 -33.13 -15.79
CA TYR A 204 30.08 -31.96 -15.31
C TYR A 204 30.76 -31.13 -14.20
N SER A 205 31.91 -31.56 -13.68
CA SER A 205 32.56 -30.91 -12.52
C SER A 205 32.90 -29.44 -12.80
N ASP A 206 33.37 -29.15 -14.00
CA ASP A 206 33.88 -27.84 -14.40
C ASP A 206 32.82 -26.98 -15.10
N TYR A 207 31.58 -27.48 -15.18
CA TYR A 207 30.49 -26.74 -15.79
C TYR A 207 30.15 -25.52 -14.93
N ASN A 208 30.00 -24.35 -15.55
CA ASN A 208 29.32 -23.23 -14.90
C ASN A 208 27.81 -23.48 -14.93
N MET A 209 27.04 -22.65 -14.21
CA MET A 209 25.58 -22.78 -14.19
C MET A 209 24.94 -22.89 -15.59
N GLY A 210 25.39 -22.09 -16.57
CA GLY A 210 24.88 -22.13 -17.94
C GLY A 210 25.12 -23.48 -18.64
N HIS A 211 26.35 -24.01 -18.54
CA HIS A 211 26.69 -25.32 -19.10
C HIS A 211 25.92 -26.45 -18.41
N SER A 212 25.79 -26.41 -17.07
CA SER A 212 25.03 -27.42 -16.32
C SER A 212 23.56 -27.44 -16.70
N ILE A 213 22.95 -26.26 -16.89
CA ILE A 213 21.57 -26.15 -17.34
C ILE A 213 21.41 -26.66 -18.77
N GLY A 214 22.31 -26.29 -19.68
CA GLY A 214 22.27 -26.74 -21.07
C GLY A 214 22.33 -28.26 -21.18
N ALA A 215 23.24 -28.89 -20.43
CA ALA A 215 23.38 -30.34 -20.38
C ALA A 215 22.12 -31.03 -19.83
N LEU A 216 21.55 -30.52 -18.72
CA LEU A 216 20.30 -31.06 -18.18
C LEU A 216 19.16 -30.93 -19.18
N ASN A 217 19.01 -29.78 -19.82
CA ASN A 217 17.95 -29.54 -20.79
C ASN A 217 18.05 -30.49 -21.99
N SER A 218 19.27 -30.81 -22.45
CA SER A 218 19.48 -31.83 -23.49
C SER A 218 19.01 -33.21 -23.03
N ILE A 219 19.36 -33.63 -21.81
CA ILE A 219 18.93 -34.94 -21.28
C ILE A 219 17.40 -35.00 -21.17
N PHE A 220 16.76 -33.95 -20.68
CA PHE A 220 15.30 -33.90 -20.59
C PHE A 220 14.62 -33.91 -21.97
N HIS A 221 15.22 -33.24 -22.97
CA HIS A 221 14.76 -33.30 -24.35
C HIS A 221 14.87 -34.72 -24.93
N ASP A 222 16.04 -35.35 -24.79
CA ASP A 222 16.32 -36.66 -25.37
C ASP A 222 15.45 -37.78 -24.75
N ARG A 223 14.98 -37.56 -23.51
CA ARG A 223 14.05 -38.43 -22.80
C ARG A 223 12.56 -38.07 -23.02
N GLY A 224 12.25 -37.15 -23.93
CA GLY A 224 10.88 -36.81 -24.30
C GLY A 224 10.11 -35.98 -23.27
N PHE A 225 10.76 -35.40 -22.26
CA PHE A 225 10.08 -34.64 -21.21
C PHE A 225 9.66 -33.22 -21.65
N GLN A 226 10.22 -32.68 -22.75
CA GLN A 226 9.98 -31.30 -23.18
C GLN A 226 8.57 -31.03 -23.73
N GLU A 227 7.89 -32.03 -24.28
CA GLU A 227 6.53 -31.87 -24.86
C GLU A 227 5.41 -31.79 -23.80
N THR A 228 5.76 -31.98 -22.53
CA THR A 228 4.82 -31.92 -21.40
C THR A 228 4.77 -30.52 -20.78
N TYR A 229 3.71 -30.19 -20.03
CA TYR A 229 3.64 -28.97 -19.23
C TYR A 229 4.85 -28.82 -18.29
N THR A 230 5.34 -29.95 -17.78
CA THR A 230 6.54 -30.06 -16.96
C THR A 230 7.82 -29.65 -17.72
N GLY A 231 7.91 -30.01 -18.99
CA GLY A 231 8.97 -29.57 -19.89
C GLY A 231 8.98 -28.06 -20.13
N GLN A 232 7.80 -27.46 -20.29
CA GLN A 232 7.66 -26.00 -20.43
C GLN A 232 8.07 -25.26 -19.14
N MET A 233 7.66 -25.76 -17.97
CA MET A 233 8.07 -25.23 -16.68
C MET A 233 9.59 -25.33 -16.47
N LEU A 234 10.21 -26.43 -16.91
CA LEU A 234 11.66 -26.58 -16.90
C LEU A 234 12.33 -25.54 -17.80
N ALA A 235 11.85 -25.35 -19.03
CA ALA A 235 12.37 -24.32 -19.93
C ALA A 235 12.22 -22.89 -19.35
N ALA A 236 11.14 -22.62 -18.62
CA ALA A 236 10.97 -21.37 -17.89
C ALA A 236 11.98 -21.24 -16.74
N ALA A 237 12.19 -22.29 -15.96
CA ALA A 237 13.21 -22.33 -14.90
C ALA A 237 14.62 -22.09 -15.45
N VAL A 238 14.97 -22.68 -16.60
CA VAL A 238 16.22 -22.43 -17.31
C VAL A 238 16.42 -20.95 -17.63
N LYS A 239 15.39 -20.29 -18.17
CA LYS A 239 15.45 -18.84 -18.45
C LYS A 239 15.63 -18.02 -17.18
N MET A 240 14.93 -18.39 -16.10
CA MET A 240 15.08 -17.72 -14.79
C MET A 240 16.50 -17.86 -14.25
N CYS A 241 17.13 -19.02 -14.37
CA CYS A 241 18.53 -19.19 -13.97
C CYS A 241 19.49 -18.30 -14.78
N GLY A 242 19.25 -18.13 -16.09
CA GLY A 242 20.00 -17.18 -16.91
C GLY A 242 19.92 -15.75 -16.39
N SER A 243 18.72 -15.32 -16.00
CA SER A 243 18.49 -14.01 -15.35
C SER A 243 19.16 -13.91 -13.99
N ILE A 244 19.09 -14.94 -13.14
CA ILE A 244 19.75 -14.99 -11.83
C ILE A 244 21.28 -14.88 -12.00
N GLY A 245 21.85 -15.61 -12.95
CA GLY A 245 23.29 -15.55 -13.27
C GLY A 245 23.73 -14.17 -13.77
N THR A 246 22.90 -13.53 -14.58
CA THR A 246 23.15 -12.16 -15.05
C THR A 246 23.10 -11.15 -13.90
N THR A 247 22.09 -11.26 -13.03
CA THR A 247 21.96 -10.42 -11.83
C THR A 247 23.15 -10.63 -10.90
N ARG A 248 23.58 -11.88 -10.69
CA ARG A 248 24.80 -12.19 -9.93
C ARG A 248 26.01 -11.46 -10.48
N ASN A 249 26.26 -11.56 -11.79
CA ASN A 249 27.44 -10.94 -12.39
C ASN A 249 27.41 -9.40 -12.30
N LYS A 250 26.23 -8.78 -12.32
CA LYS A 250 26.08 -7.31 -12.24
C LYS A 250 25.99 -6.76 -10.81
N LYS A 251 25.44 -7.53 -9.87
CA LYS A 251 24.98 -7.05 -8.55
C LYS A 251 25.58 -7.78 -7.36
N ALA A 252 26.28 -8.90 -7.56
CA ALA A 252 26.78 -9.75 -6.48
C ALA A 252 28.31 -9.72 -6.29
N ASN A 253 28.97 -8.61 -6.68
CA ASN A 253 30.40 -8.37 -6.47
C ASN A 253 31.34 -9.48 -7.01
N VAL A 254 30.95 -10.14 -8.11
CA VAL A 254 31.70 -11.29 -8.66
C VAL A 254 32.94 -10.84 -9.46
N HIS A 255 32.98 -9.59 -9.92
CA HIS A 255 34.07 -9.05 -10.76
C HIS A 255 34.69 -7.75 -10.23
N GLY A 256 34.43 -7.38 -8.96
CA GLY A 256 34.87 -6.11 -8.35
C GLY A 256 33.81 -5.00 -8.40
N HIS A 257 34.14 -3.86 -7.79
CA HIS A 257 33.31 -2.65 -7.80
C HIS A 257 33.79 -1.69 -8.89
N ASP A 258 32.95 -1.44 -9.89
CA ASP A 258 33.05 -0.22 -10.70
C ASP A 258 32.39 0.96 -9.95
N GLU A 259 32.70 2.19 -10.34
CA GLU A 259 32.20 3.42 -9.69
C GLU A 259 30.65 3.49 -9.64
N ASP A 260 29.96 2.80 -10.54
CA ASP A 260 28.50 2.76 -10.66
C ASP A 260 27.84 1.56 -9.93
N PHE A 261 28.56 0.86 -9.04
CA PHE A 261 28.00 -0.29 -8.34
C PHE A 261 26.86 0.11 -7.38
N VAL A 262 25.65 -0.37 -7.69
CA VAL A 262 24.48 -0.28 -6.80
C VAL A 262 24.11 -1.68 -6.31
N PRO A 263 24.18 -1.97 -5.00
CA PRO A 263 23.82 -3.28 -4.46
C PRO A 263 22.34 -3.61 -4.69
N PRO A 264 21.95 -4.90 -4.71
CA PRO A 264 20.56 -5.29 -4.84
C PRO A 264 19.77 -4.89 -3.59
N THR A 265 18.48 -4.60 -3.77
CA THR A 265 17.56 -4.35 -2.64
C THR A 265 17.27 -5.65 -1.88
N GLU A 266 16.79 -5.53 -0.64
CA GLU A 266 16.33 -6.69 0.16
C GLU A 266 15.24 -7.48 -0.58
N ASP A 267 14.26 -6.79 -1.17
CA ASP A 267 13.16 -7.42 -1.91
C ASP A 267 13.67 -8.22 -3.12
N LEU A 268 14.65 -7.68 -3.84
CA LEU A 268 15.26 -8.38 -4.97
C LEU A 268 16.04 -9.60 -4.48
N ALA A 269 16.80 -9.48 -3.38
CA ALA A 269 17.53 -10.61 -2.80
C ALA A 269 16.57 -11.71 -2.29
N LEU A 270 15.47 -11.34 -1.63
CA LEU A 270 14.42 -12.27 -1.20
C LEU A 270 13.82 -13.01 -2.40
N LEU A 271 13.43 -12.29 -3.45
CA LEU A 271 12.88 -12.89 -4.67
C LEU A 271 13.89 -13.85 -5.32
N MET A 272 15.15 -13.44 -5.46
CA MET A 272 16.20 -14.29 -6.04
C MET A 272 16.48 -15.54 -5.19
N SER A 273 16.48 -15.39 -3.86
CA SER A 273 16.64 -16.48 -2.92
C SER A 273 15.52 -17.50 -3.10
N HIS A 274 14.25 -17.07 -2.96
CA HIS A 274 13.07 -17.93 -3.13
C HIS A 274 13.02 -18.61 -4.49
N MET A 275 13.26 -17.88 -5.59
CA MET A 275 13.30 -18.50 -6.93
C MET A 275 14.42 -19.53 -7.05
N SER A 276 15.61 -19.26 -6.51
CA SER A 276 16.73 -20.21 -6.56
C SER A 276 16.37 -21.50 -5.81
N GLY A 277 15.81 -21.38 -4.60
CA GLY A 277 15.35 -22.52 -3.81
C GLY A 277 14.23 -23.30 -4.51
N SER A 278 13.18 -22.63 -5.00
CA SER A 278 12.07 -23.27 -5.70
C SER A 278 12.51 -23.99 -6.98
N ILE A 279 13.38 -23.38 -7.79
CA ILE A 279 13.92 -24.01 -9.00
C ILE A 279 14.78 -25.23 -8.62
N SER A 280 15.62 -25.11 -7.59
CA SER A 280 16.40 -26.25 -7.10
C SER A 280 15.52 -27.43 -6.72
N VAL A 281 14.46 -27.20 -5.93
CA VAL A 281 13.49 -28.24 -5.56
C VAL A 281 12.80 -28.81 -6.81
N TYR A 282 12.32 -27.95 -7.69
CA TYR A 282 11.61 -28.34 -8.91
C TYR A 282 12.46 -29.26 -9.79
N VAL A 283 13.69 -28.84 -10.14
CA VAL A 283 14.56 -29.61 -11.04
C VAL A 283 14.96 -30.94 -10.43
N ARG A 284 15.17 -31.01 -9.11
CA ARG A 284 15.42 -32.27 -8.41
C ARG A 284 14.24 -33.23 -8.54
N LYS A 285 13.01 -32.76 -8.33
CA LYS A 285 11.79 -33.57 -8.53
C LYS A 285 11.66 -34.08 -9.96
N GLN A 286 12.02 -33.25 -10.96
CA GLN A 286 12.01 -33.69 -12.36
C GLN A 286 13.02 -34.79 -12.66
N VAL A 287 14.21 -34.73 -12.04
CA VAL A 287 15.20 -35.80 -12.17
C VAL A 287 14.70 -37.10 -11.55
N GLU A 288 14.04 -37.06 -10.39
CA GLU A 288 13.47 -38.27 -9.79
C GLU A 288 12.39 -38.90 -10.68
N LEU A 289 11.49 -38.10 -11.26
CA LEU A 289 10.48 -38.60 -12.21
C LEU A 289 11.10 -39.25 -13.44
N VAL A 290 12.17 -38.66 -13.98
CA VAL A 290 12.94 -39.22 -15.09
C VAL A 290 13.58 -40.57 -14.70
N LEU A 291 14.14 -40.67 -13.49
CA LEU A 291 14.74 -41.92 -13.00
C LEU A 291 13.69 -43.00 -12.72
N GLU A 292 12.48 -42.61 -12.28
CA GLU A 292 11.36 -43.53 -12.10
C GLU A 292 10.83 -44.05 -13.44
N SER A 293 10.74 -43.20 -14.47
CA SER A 293 10.34 -43.66 -15.81
C SER A 293 11.31 -44.67 -16.41
N ASP A 294 12.62 -44.49 -16.19
CA ASP A 294 13.66 -45.42 -16.66
C ASP A 294 13.56 -46.81 -15.99
N LYS A 295 13.12 -46.88 -14.74
CA LYS A 295 12.98 -48.15 -13.99
C LYS A 295 11.76 -48.97 -14.43
N ASN A 296 10.79 -48.32 -15.06
CA ASN A 296 9.53 -48.92 -15.48
C ASN A 296 9.52 -49.33 -16.97
N GLN A 297 10.65 -49.17 -17.67
CA GLN A 297 10.90 -49.66 -19.04
C GLN A 297 11.76 -50.92 -19.01
#